data_AF-A0AAN8DK04-F1
#
_entry.id   AF-A0AAN8DK04-F1
#
_cell.length_a   1.000
_cell.length_b   1.000
_cell.length_c   1.000
_cell.angle_alpha   90.00
_cell.angle_beta   90.00
_cell.angle_gamma   90.00
#
_symmetry.space_group_name_H-M   'P 1'
#
loop_
_entity.id
_entity.type
_entity.pdbx_description
1 polymer ?
#
loop_
_entity_poly.entity_id
_entity_poly.type
_entity_poly.pdbx_seq_one_letter_code
_entity_poly.pdbx_strand_id
1 'polypeptide(L)'
;MTDMRSYLRLPGFEHCGSIVIQYTFPAGIQGPEHPNPGKRYGSTSRTAFLPDSEEGEKVLKLLRKAFDRRLVFTVGRSVTTGLNNVITWNDIHHKTNIDGGPQSFGYPDPDYLSRVQEELRLKGVTPDD
;
A
#
# COMPACT_ATOMS: atom_id res chain seq x y z
N MET A 1 -4.84 -9.58 1.46
CA MET A 1 -4.63 -8.40 2.32
C MET A 1 -5.33 -8.67 3.63
N THR A 2 -4.68 -8.42 4.76
CA THR A 2 -5.29 -8.46 6.10
C THR A 2 -4.98 -7.15 6.81
N ASP A 3 -5.76 -6.81 7.82
CA ASP A 3 -5.50 -5.66 8.67
C ASP A 3 -5.88 -5.94 10.12
N MET A 4 -5.25 -5.22 11.04
CA MET A 4 -5.51 -5.29 12.48
C MET A 4 -5.40 -3.91 13.12
N ARG A 5 -6.16 -3.69 14.19
CA ARG A 5 -6.06 -2.48 15.01
C ARG A 5 -4.93 -2.60 16.01
N SER A 6 -4.25 -1.50 16.26
CA SER A 6 -3.15 -1.40 17.22
C SER A 6 -3.32 -0.14 18.06
N TYR A 7 -2.94 -0.23 19.33
CA TYR A 7 -2.90 0.93 20.24
C TYR A 7 -1.70 1.86 19.97
N LEU A 8 -0.80 1.46 19.07
CA LEU A 8 0.30 2.31 18.63
C LEU A 8 -0.27 3.57 17.96
N ARG A 9 0.26 4.72 18.36
CA ARG A 9 -0.11 6.03 17.83
C ARG A 9 0.90 6.47 16.79
N LEU A 10 0.42 6.95 15.65
CA LEU A 10 1.26 7.50 14.60
C LEU A 10 1.53 8.98 14.91
N PRO A 11 2.75 9.49 14.67
CA PRO A 11 3.04 10.92 14.78
C PRO A 11 2.04 11.77 13.95
N GLY A 12 1.43 12.78 14.58
CA GLY A 12 0.36 13.60 13.99
C GLY A 12 -1.07 13.05 14.19
N PHE A 13 -1.21 11.85 14.78
CA PHE A 13 -2.48 11.20 15.08
C PHE A 13 -2.52 10.66 16.52
N GLU A 14 -1.99 11.43 17.48
CA GLU A 14 -1.85 11.02 18.89
C GLU A 14 -3.18 10.78 19.63
N HIS A 15 -4.29 11.17 19.02
CA HIS A 15 -5.64 11.03 19.54
C HIS A 15 -6.32 9.69 19.17
N CYS A 16 -5.72 8.89 18.27
CA CYS A 16 -6.25 7.59 17.88
C CYS A 16 -5.16 6.51 17.81
N GLY A 17 -5.58 5.25 17.62
CA GLY A 17 -4.66 4.13 17.39
C GLY A 17 -4.15 4.11 15.94
N SER A 18 -3.71 2.94 15.50
CA SER A 18 -3.31 2.69 14.11
C SER A 18 -3.91 1.42 13.56
N ILE A 19 -4.01 1.40 12.24
CA ILE A 19 -4.39 0.25 11.43
C ILE A 19 -3.10 -0.28 10.81
N VAL A 20 -2.79 -1.55 11.08
CA VAL A 20 -1.66 -2.24 10.48
C VAL A 20 -2.19 -3.11 9.36
N ILE A 21 -1.80 -2.80 8.13
CA ILE A 21 -2.18 -3.54 6.93
C ILE A 21 -1.03 -4.47 6.55
N GLN A 22 -1.32 -5.75 6.34
CA GLN A 22 -0.37 -6.74 5.88
C GLN A 22 -0.75 -7.27 4.49
N TYR A 23 0.21 -7.16 3.58
CA TYR A 23 0.18 -7.79 2.27
C TYR A 23 1.17 -8.95 2.24
N THR A 24 0.72 -10.11 1.79
CA THR A 24 1.57 -11.29 1.63
C THR A 24 1.27 -11.91 0.27
N PHE A 25 2.33 -12.11 -0.50
CA PHE A 25 2.26 -12.69 -1.83
C PHE A 25 3.20 -13.90 -1.92
N PRO A 26 2.71 -15.04 -2.42
CA PRO A 26 3.58 -16.16 -2.74
C PRO A 26 4.45 -15.84 -3.95
N ALA A 27 5.51 -16.63 -4.12
CA ALA A 27 6.28 -16.63 -5.36
C ALA A 27 5.41 -17.17 -6.49
N GLY A 28 5.73 -16.80 -7.73
CA GLY A 28 4.93 -17.20 -8.87
C GLY A 28 5.65 -17.10 -10.20
N ILE A 29 4.87 -17.28 -11.26
CA ILE A 29 5.29 -17.16 -12.65
C ILE A 29 4.48 -16.03 -13.28
N GLN A 30 5.15 -15.17 -14.04
CA GLN A 30 4.52 -14.06 -14.73
C GLN A 30 3.51 -14.56 -15.76
N GLY A 31 2.25 -14.12 -15.63
CA GLY A 31 1.22 -14.28 -16.65
C GLY A 31 1.41 -13.37 -17.87
N PRO A 32 0.53 -13.48 -18.87
CA PRO A 32 0.57 -12.69 -20.11
C PRO A 32 0.50 -11.18 -19.91
N GLU A 33 -0.09 -10.73 -18.80
CA GLU A 33 -0.25 -9.32 -18.42
C GLU A 33 1.02 -8.69 -17.85
N HIS A 34 2.01 -9.51 -17.46
CA HIS A 34 3.24 -9.05 -16.85
C HIS A 34 4.35 -8.81 -17.90
N PRO A 35 5.40 -8.03 -17.56
CA PRO A 35 6.42 -7.63 -18.53
C PRO A 35 7.19 -8.78 -19.18
N ASN A 36 7.37 -9.90 -18.48
CA ASN A 36 8.13 -11.05 -18.96
C ASN A 36 7.36 -12.37 -18.72
N PRO A 37 6.32 -12.69 -19.53
CA PRO A 37 5.53 -13.89 -19.35
C PRO A 37 6.40 -15.16 -19.27
N GLY A 38 6.06 -16.07 -18.35
CA GLY A 38 6.82 -17.31 -18.10
C GLY A 38 8.06 -17.15 -17.20
N LYS A 39 8.51 -15.93 -16.87
CA LYS A 39 9.59 -15.72 -15.90
C LYS A 39 9.08 -15.79 -14.46
N ARG A 40 9.92 -16.28 -13.55
CA ARG A 40 9.60 -16.33 -12.12
C ARG A 40 9.72 -14.97 -11.45
N TYR A 41 8.92 -14.75 -10.41
CA TYR A 41 9.10 -13.70 -9.41
C TYR A 41 9.06 -14.29 -7.99
N GLY A 42 9.80 -13.70 -7.06
CA GLY A 42 9.87 -14.16 -5.67
C GLY A 42 8.63 -13.79 -4.84
N SER A 43 8.45 -14.47 -3.71
CA SER A 43 7.45 -14.09 -2.72
C SER A 43 7.80 -12.75 -2.07
N THR A 44 6.80 -12.08 -1.49
CA THR A 44 7.03 -10.85 -0.77
C THR A 44 5.98 -10.58 0.29
N SER A 45 6.37 -9.88 1.35
CA SER A 45 5.45 -9.35 2.36
C SER A 45 5.72 -7.87 2.58
N ARG A 46 4.66 -7.09 2.81
CA ARG A 46 4.74 -5.66 3.11
C ARG A 46 3.78 -5.33 4.23
N THR A 47 4.22 -4.41 5.09
CA THR A 47 3.40 -3.84 6.16
C THR A 47 3.21 -2.36 5.85
N ALA A 48 1.99 -1.86 6.08
CA ALA A 48 1.67 -0.45 5.96
C ALA A 48 0.79 0.02 7.12
N PHE A 49 0.78 1.34 7.34
CA PHE A 49 0.14 1.96 8.50
C PHE A 49 -0.81 3.08 8.08
N LEU A 50 -2.01 3.06 8.66
CA LEU A 50 -2.97 4.17 8.64
C LEU A 50 -3.31 4.57 10.07
N PRO A 51 -3.71 5.82 10.33
CA PRO A 51 -4.33 6.16 11.62
C PRO A 51 -5.68 5.45 11.76
N ASP A 52 -6.01 5.02 12.97
CA ASP A 52 -7.32 4.44 13.28
C ASP A 52 -8.36 5.54 13.52
N SER A 53 -8.56 6.35 12.48
CA SER A 53 -9.49 7.49 12.44
C SER A 53 -10.54 7.28 11.35
N GLU A 54 -11.57 8.12 11.33
CA GLU A 54 -12.62 8.04 10.29
C GLU A 54 -12.05 8.15 8.88
N GLU A 55 -11.06 9.03 8.67
CA GLU A 55 -10.40 9.18 7.37
C GLU A 55 -9.48 8.01 7.04
N GLY A 56 -8.73 7.50 8.03
CA GLY A 56 -7.93 6.28 7.84
C GLY A 56 -8.79 5.06 7.48
N GLU A 57 -9.99 4.94 8.03
CA GLU A 57 -10.95 3.90 7.68
C GLU A 57 -11.50 4.04 6.26
N LYS A 58 -11.72 5.26 5.79
CA LYS A 58 -12.11 5.51 4.39
C LYS A 58 -11.00 5.06 3.44
N VAL A 59 -9.75 5.41 3.74
CA VAL A 59 -8.59 4.97 2.96
C VAL A 59 -8.46 3.45 2.99
N LEU A 60 -8.62 2.80 4.14
CA LEU A 60 -8.56 1.34 4.25
C LEU A 60 -9.57 0.65 3.31
N LYS A 61 -10.82 1.11 3.29
CA LYS A 61 -11.87 0.57 2.41
C LYS A 61 -11.51 0.70 0.93
N LEU A 62 -11.00 1.87 0.52
CA LEU A 62 -10.55 2.10 -0.85
C LEU A 62 -9.34 1.23 -1.21
N LEU A 63 -8.38 1.05 -0.30
CA LEU A 63 -7.23 0.16 -0.49
C LEU A 63 -7.66 -1.30 -0.64
N ARG A 64 -8.62 -1.78 0.15
CA ARG A 64 -9.19 -3.13 -0.01
C ARG A 64 -9.81 -3.30 -1.40
N LYS A 65 -10.60 -2.33 -1.85
CA LYS A 65 -11.20 -2.33 -3.19
C LYS A 65 -10.15 -2.31 -4.30
N ALA A 66 -9.11 -1.49 -4.16
CA ALA A 66 -7.98 -1.46 -5.10
C ALA A 66 -7.23 -2.79 -5.11
N PHE A 67 -7.08 -3.45 -3.95
CA PHE A 67 -6.42 -4.74 -3.81
C PHE A 67 -7.22 -5.84 -4.52
N ASP A 68 -8.55 -5.89 -4.33
CA ASP A 68 -9.43 -6.85 -4.99
C ASP A 68 -9.42 -6.68 -6.52
N ARG A 69 -9.26 -5.43 -6.98
CA ARG A 69 -9.09 -5.09 -8.41
C ARG A 69 -7.65 -5.25 -8.92
N ARG A 70 -6.73 -5.78 -8.11
CA ARG A 70 -5.31 -6.00 -8.45
C ARG A 70 -4.55 -4.73 -8.85
N LEU A 71 -4.90 -3.59 -8.25
CA LEU A 71 -4.32 -2.28 -8.58
C LEU A 71 -3.21 -1.83 -7.64
N VAL A 72 -3.06 -2.44 -6.46
CA VAL A 72 -2.09 -2.00 -5.43
C VAL A 72 -0.65 -2.44 -5.74
N PHE A 73 -0.50 -3.59 -6.38
CA PHE A 73 0.80 -4.17 -6.73
C PHE A 73 0.83 -4.60 -8.19
N THR A 74 2.05 -4.72 -8.73
CA THR A 74 2.32 -5.29 -10.04
C THR A 74 3.64 -6.08 -9.99
N VAL A 75 3.98 -6.78 -11.08
CA VAL A 75 5.31 -7.37 -11.27
C VAL A 75 6.09 -6.50 -12.26
N GLY A 76 7.27 -6.05 -11.86
CA GLY A 76 8.04 -5.12 -12.68
C GLY A 76 9.46 -4.89 -12.18
N ARG A 77 9.96 -3.67 -12.41
CA ARG A 77 11.26 -3.20 -11.94
C ARG A 77 11.08 -2.43 -10.64
N SER A 78 11.76 -2.85 -9.58
CA SER A 78 11.83 -2.11 -8.33
C SER A 78 12.61 -0.82 -8.53
N VAL A 79 12.01 0.32 -8.18
CA VAL A 79 12.67 1.64 -8.27
C VAL A 79 13.80 1.76 -7.26
N THR A 80 13.64 1.19 -6.06
CA THR A 80 14.62 1.33 -4.97
C THR A 80 15.82 0.41 -5.13
N THR A 81 15.64 -0.81 -5.67
CA THR A 81 16.71 -1.81 -5.80
C THR A 81 17.16 -2.03 -7.23
N GLY A 82 16.43 -1.52 -8.22
CA GLY A 82 16.71 -1.71 -9.64
C GLY A 82 16.41 -3.13 -10.17
N LEU A 83 15.99 -4.07 -9.31
CA LEU A 83 15.74 -5.46 -9.67
C LEU A 83 14.49 -5.61 -10.55
N ASN A 84 14.57 -6.44 -11.58
CA ASN A 84 13.44 -6.82 -12.45
C ASN A 84 12.75 -8.09 -11.95
N ASN A 85 11.53 -8.34 -12.45
CA ASN A 85 10.75 -9.55 -12.15
C ASN A 85 10.44 -9.72 -10.66
N VAL A 86 10.13 -8.60 -10.00
CA VAL A 86 9.77 -8.56 -8.58
C VAL A 86 8.42 -7.91 -8.39
N ILE A 87 7.75 -8.26 -7.30
CA ILE A 87 6.49 -7.61 -6.90
C ILE A 87 6.81 -6.22 -6.38
N THR A 88 6.21 -5.20 -6.99
CA THR A 88 6.40 -3.79 -6.66
C THR A 88 5.06 -3.12 -6.38
N TRP A 89 5.09 -2.00 -5.65
CA TRP A 89 3.96 -1.09 -5.58
C TRP A 89 3.58 -0.61 -6.97
N ASN A 90 2.30 -0.29 -7.17
CA ASN A 90 1.75 0.17 -8.44
C ASN A 90 1.12 1.56 -8.25
N ASP A 91 1.95 2.57 -8.01
CA ASP A 91 1.62 4.00 -7.86
C ASP A 91 0.57 4.40 -6.81
N ILE A 92 0.24 3.49 -5.88
CA ILE A 92 -0.53 3.83 -4.67
C ILE A 92 0.44 3.80 -3.49
N HIS A 93 0.80 4.97 -3.00
CA HIS A 93 1.79 5.11 -1.94
C HIS A 93 1.23 4.60 -0.62
N HIS A 94 2.05 3.80 0.07
CA HIS A 94 1.76 3.29 1.40
C HIS A 94 2.79 3.83 2.38
N LYS A 95 2.34 4.09 3.61
CA LYS A 95 3.24 4.37 4.72
C LYS A 95 3.77 3.07 5.29
N THR A 96 5.00 2.71 4.94
CA THR A 96 5.65 1.46 5.36
C THR A 96 6.45 1.60 6.64
N ASN A 97 6.63 2.83 7.14
CA ASN A 97 7.21 3.12 8.45
C ASN A 97 6.23 3.91 9.30
N ILE A 98 6.41 3.84 10.62
CA ILE A 98 5.61 4.60 11.57
C ILE A 98 6.12 6.03 11.68
N ASP A 99 7.43 6.24 11.60
CA ASP A 99 8.11 7.51 11.85
C ASP A 99 9.03 7.93 10.67
N GLY A 100 9.81 9.00 10.86
CA GLY A 100 10.75 9.52 9.86
C GLY A 100 10.12 10.37 8.75
N GLY A 101 8.81 10.62 8.84
CA GLY A 101 8.09 11.50 7.92
C GLY A 101 8.10 11.00 6.46
N PRO A 102 7.77 11.88 5.50
CA PRO A 102 7.60 11.49 4.09
C PRO A 102 8.85 10.86 3.46
N GLN A 103 10.05 11.32 3.85
CA GLN A 103 11.33 10.84 3.30
C GLN A 103 11.61 9.37 3.67
N SER A 104 11.08 8.92 4.82
CA SER A 104 11.20 7.53 5.27
C SER A 104 9.92 6.73 5.03
N PHE A 105 8.99 7.22 4.20
CA PHE A 105 7.69 6.57 4.00
C PHE A 105 6.91 6.36 5.30
N GLY A 106 7.04 7.28 6.26
CA GLY A 106 6.35 7.23 7.54
C GLY A 106 5.69 8.54 7.93
N TYR A 107 5.33 8.67 9.21
CA TYR A 107 4.63 9.82 9.76
C TYR A 107 5.60 10.72 10.58
N PRO A 108 5.26 11.99 10.85
CA PRO A 108 4.07 12.71 10.40
C PRO A 108 4.14 13.03 8.91
N ASP A 109 2.99 12.96 8.23
CA ASP A 109 2.79 13.40 6.85
C ASP A 109 1.34 13.89 6.72
N PRO A 110 1.09 15.21 6.92
CA PRO A 110 -0.26 15.75 6.98
C PRO A 110 -1.02 15.61 5.65
N ASP A 111 -0.32 15.50 4.53
CA ASP A 111 -0.91 15.44 3.19
C ASP A 111 -1.10 14.00 2.69
N TYR A 112 -0.71 12.99 3.48
CA TYR A 112 -0.71 11.61 3.00
C TYR A 112 -2.12 11.07 2.72
N LEU A 113 -3.08 11.28 3.64
CA LEU A 113 -4.42 10.70 3.49
C LEU A 113 -5.17 11.30 2.29
N SER A 114 -5.03 12.60 2.03
CA SER A 114 -5.60 13.24 0.84
C SER A 114 -4.89 12.77 -0.44
N ARG A 115 -3.56 12.69 -0.42
CA ARG A 115 -2.76 12.23 -1.57
C ARG A 115 -3.07 10.79 -1.97
N VAL A 116 -3.15 9.86 -1.02
CA VAL A 116 -3.44 8.44 -1.35
C VAL A 116 -4.87 8.25 -1.86
N GLN A 117 -5.84 9.04 -1.38
CA GLN A 117 -7.19 9.06 -1.93
C GLN A 117 -7.21 9.54 -3.38
N GLU A 118 -6.41 10.56 -3.71
CA GLU A 118 -6.27 11.05 -5.08
C GLU A 118 -5.60 10.00 -5.99
N GLU A 119 -4.55 9.33 -5.53
CA GLU A 119 -3.89 8.23 -6.26
C GLU A 119 -4.87 7.08 -6.55
N LEU A 120 -5.71 6.73 -5.56
CA LEU A 120 -6.77 5.73 -5.71
C LEU A 120 -7.82 6.17 -6.73
N ARG A 121 -8.26 7.43 -6.65
CA ARG A 121 -9.21 8.03 -7.60
C ARG A 121 -8.68 8.03 -9.03
N LEU A 122 -7.40 8.36 -9.23
CA LEU A 122 -6.74 8.32 -10.55
C LEU A 122 -6.65 6.91 -11.12
N LYS A 123 -6.65 5.87 -10.27
CA LYS A 123 -6.80 4.46 -10.69
C LYS A 123 -8.25 4.00 -10.79
N GLY A 124 -9.21 4.92 -10.72
CA GLY A 124 -10.64 4.66 -10.85
C GLY A 124 -11.22 3.90 -9.64
N VAL A 125 -10.65 4.09 -8.45
CA VAL A 125 -11.17 3.52 -7.20
C VAL A 125 -11.81 4.65 -6.38
N THR A 126 -13.14 4.65 -6.31
CA THR A 126 -13.91 5.66 -5.57
C THR A 126 -14.82 5.00 -4.53
N PRO A 127 -15.42 5.76 -3.59
CA PRO A 127 -16.35 5.20 -2.62
C PRO A 127 -17.63 4.60 -3.23
N ASP A 128 -18.02 5.01 -4.44
CA ASP A 128 -19.36 4.78 -5.00
C ASP A 128 -19.49 3.55 -5.93
N ASP A 129 -18.42 2.77 -6.16
CA ASP A 129 -18.52 1.47 -6.89
C ASP A 129 -18.64 0.23 -5.99
#